data_AF-A0A6C1MNV2-F1
#
_entry.id   AF-A0A6C1MNV2-F1
#
_cell.length_a   1.000
_cell.length_b   1.000
_cell.length_c   1.000
_cell.angle_alpha   90.00
_cell.angle_beta   90.00
_cell.angle_gamma   90.00
#
_symmetry.space_group_name_H-M   'P 1'
#
loop_
_entity.id
_entity.type
_entity.pdbx_description
1 polymer ?
#
loop_
_entity_poly.entity_id
_entity_poly.type
_entity_poly.pdbx_seq_one_letter_code
_entity_poly.pdbx_strand_id
1 'polypeptide(L)'
;VKPVPQASTAVESEVDILVHQLYVGTDLYLHEDRLNWQKLNNLLYVNVAMGAMTGFILERDLNALQGLPLPFLVVMIGILGCLVSLGFGIAIWFGTFYLQNRKQALLSLEEHMQAFGAYRLLRPRIETITRHSRFQRQSPTVWVLRGLPILLASLWLIVAVGYVLVGT
;
A
#
# COMPACT_ATOMS: atom_id res chain seq x y z
N VAL A 1 36.16 44.65 20.58
CA VAL A 1 35.01 44.28 19.73
C VAL A 1 34.34 43.07 20.38
N LYS A 2 33.15 43.23 20.97
CA LYS A 2 32.37 42.08 21.45
C LYS A 2 31.83 41.37 20.20
N PRO A 3 32.04 40.06 20.01
CA PRO A 3 31.44 39.36 18.89
C PRO A 3 29.91 39.40 19.04
N VAL A 4 29.26 39.93 18.00
CA VAL A 4 27.81 39.91 17.80
C VAL A 4 27.39 38.44 17.63
N PRO A 5 26.30 37.99 18.26
CA PRO A 5 26.12 36.58 18.61
C PRO A 5 25.86 35.69 17.39
N GLN A 6 26.39 34.46 17.47
CA GLN A 6 26.20 33.28 16.60
C GLN A 6 24.73 32.83 16.42
N ALA A 7 23.76 33.64 16.83
CA ALA A 7 22.34 33.28 16.86
C ALA A 7 21.70 33.27 15.46
N SER A 8 22.10 34.16 14.55
CA SER A 8 21.56 34.14 13.17
C SER A 8 22.02 32.90 12.40
N THR A 9 23.29 32.52 12.53
CA THR A 9 23.86 31.34 11.87
C THR A 9 23.27 30.03 12.40
N ALA A 10 22.92 29.98 13.68
CA ALA A 10 22.30 28.80 14.29
C ALA A 10 20.86 28.61 13.79
N VAL A 11 20.07 29.69 13.71
CA VAL A 11 18.70 29.67 13.19
C VAL A 11 18.68 29.36 11.69
N GLU A 12 19.59 29.94 10.90
CA GLU A 12 19.74 29.61 9.48
C GLU A 12 20.07 28.13 9.28
N SER A 13 21.01 27.58 10.06
CA SER A 13 21.34 26.15 10.02
C SER A 13 20.16 25.25 10.40
N GLU A 14 19.34 25.65 11.37
CA GLU A 14 18.16 24.88 11.80
C GLU A 14 17.08 24.87 10.71
N VAL A 15 16.83 26.01 10.08
CA VAL A 15 15.87 26.12 8.98
C VAL A 15 16.32 25.28 7.78
N ASP A 16 17.60 25.30 7.41
CA ASP A 16 18.13 24.47 6.33
C ASP A 16 17.95 22.96 6.60
N ILE A 17 18.19 22.53 7.85
CA ILE A 17 17.97 21.14 8.26
C ILE A 17 16.48 20.76 8.14
N LEU A 18 15.57 21.63 8.60
CA LEU A 18 14.13 21.38 8.53
C LEU A 18 13.62 21.30 7.08
N VAL A 19 14.08 22.20 6.21
CA VAL A 19 13.75 22.18 4.78
C VAL A 19 14.26 20.90 4.12
N HIS A 20 15.50 20.49 4.43
CA HIS A 20 16.05 19.24 3.91
C HIS A 20 15.25 18.02 4.39
N GLN A 21 14.87 17.97 5.67
CA GLN A 21 14.05 16.90 6.22
C GLN A 21 12.66 16.85 5.59
N LEU A 22 12.05 18.00 5.32
CA LEU A 22 10.76 18.08 4.63
C LEU A 22 10.88 17.54 3.20
N TYR A 23 11.95 17.90 2.48
CA TYR A 23 12.20 17.41 1.12
C TYR A 23 12.39 15.88 1.09
N VAL A 24 13.31 15.36 1.91
CA VAL A 24 13.57 13.91 2.00
C VAL A 24 12.33 13.16 2.47
N GLY A 25 11.59 13.70 3.44
CA GLY A 25 10.36 13.10 3.93
C GLY A 25 9.28 13.02 2.86
N THR A 26 9.16 14.04 2.02
CA THR A 26 8.21 14.10 0.89
C THR A 26 8.59 13.12 -0.22
N ASP A 27 9.87 13.03 -0.57
CA ASP A 27 10.35 12.07 -1.58
C ASP A 27 10.10 10.63 -1.14
N LEU A 28 10.40 10.30 0.12
CA LEU A 28 10.12 8.98 0.69
C LEU A 28 8.62 8.66 0.73
N TYR A 29 7.77 9.65 0.98
CA TYR A 29 6.31 9.48 0.91
C TYR A 29 5.87 9.12 -0.52
N LEU A 30 6.36 9.85 -1.52
CA LEU A 30 6.04 9.60 -2.93
C LEU A 30 6.58 8.26 -3.41
N HIS A 31 7.79 7.89 -2.98
CA HIS A 31 8.40 6.60 -3.28
C HIS A 31 7.54 5.44 -2.76
N GLU A 32 7.11 5.49 -1.49
CA GLU A 32 6.28 4.44 -0.90
C GLU A 32 4.90 4.36 -1.54
N ASP A 33 4.29 5.50 -1.93
CA ASP A 33 3.00 5.49 -2.65
C ASP A 33 3.14 4.77 -4.00
N ARG A 34 4.16 5.11 -4.80
CA ARG A 34 4.45 4.44 -6.08
C ARG A 34 4.70 2.95 -5.88
N LEU A 35 5.46 2.59 -4.85
CA LEU A 35 5.80 1.20 -4.54
C LEU A 35 4.55 0.38 -4.16
N ASN A 36 3.59 0.97 -3.44
CA ASN A 36 2.32 0.31 -3.13
C ASN A 36 1.45 0.09 -4.38
N TRP A 37 1.43 1.03 -5.31
CA TRP A 37 0.78 0.83 -6.61
C TRP A 37 1.47 -0.23 -7.47
N GLN A 38 2.80 -0.30 -7.44
CA GLN A 38 3.55 -1.35 -8.13
C GLN A 38 3.25 -2.74 -7.55
N LYS A 39 3.17 -2.87 -6.22
CA LYS A 39 2.73 -4.12 -5.56
C LYS A 39 1.35 -4.57 -6.04
N LEU A 40 0.40 -3.64 -6.11
CA LEU A 40 -0.95 -3.93 -6.60
C LEU A 40 -0.94 -4.38 -8.07
N ASN A 41 -0.16 -3.71 -8.92
CA ASN A 41 -0.03 -4.07 -10.33
C ASN A 41 0.57 -5.48 -10.49
N ASN A 42 1.64 -5.78 -9.76
CA ASN A 42 2.25 -7.10 -9.75
C ASN A 42 1.28 -8.19 -9.27
N LEU A 43 0.46 -7.89 -8.26
CA LEU A 43 -0.59 -8.79 -7.80
C LEU A 43 -1.59 -9.10 -8.93
N LEU A 44 -2.03 -8.09 -9.68
CA LEU A 44 -2.94 -8.28 -10.82
C LEU A 44 -2.31 -9.16 -11.91
N TYR A 45 -1.05 -8.90 -12.28
CA TYR A 45 -0.34 -9.71 -13.26
C TYR A 45 -0.24 -11.18 -12.85
N VAL A 46 0.15 -11.44 -11.60
CA VAL A 46 0.24 -12.81 -11.09
C VAL A 46 -1.14 -13.48 -11.10
N ASN A 47 -2.19 -12.77 -10.69
CA ASN A 47 -3.55 -13.32 -10.69
C ASN A 47 -4.07 -13.65 -12.09
N VAL A 48 -3.80 -12.79 -13.08
CA VAL A 48 -4.16 -13.06 -14.48
C VAL A 48 -3.39 -14.27 -15.01
N ALA A 49 -2.09 -14.37 -14.74
CA ALA A 49 -1.27 -15.50 -15.14
C ALA A 49 -1.77 -16.82 -14.51
N MET A 50 -2.10 -16.81 -13.23
CA MET A 50 -2.67 -17.95 -12.53
C MET A 50 -4.06 -18.31 -13.06
N GLY A 51 -4.91 -17.32 -13.35
CA GLY A 51 -6.22 -17.54 -13.95
C GLY A 51 -6.13 -18.19 -15.33
N ALA A 52 -5.20 -17.73 -16.17
CA ALA A 52 -4.92 -18.34 -17.47
C ALA A 52 -4.42 -19.78 -17.31
N MET A 53 -3.49 -20.02 -16.38
CA MET A 53 -3.00 -21.37 -16.06
C MET A 53 -4.14 -22.31 -15.63
N THR A 54 -5.03 -21.87 -14.75
CA THR A 54 -6.22 -22.63 -14.35
C THR A 54 -7.13 -22.91 -15.53
N GLY A 55 -7.37 -21.93 -16.41
CA GLY A 55 -8.17 -22.11 -17.63
C GLY A 55 -7.59 -23.20 -18.54
N PHE A 56 -6.29 -23.15 -18.81
CA PHE A 56 -5.61 -24.19 -19.60
C PHE A 56 -5.68 -25.58 -18.98
N ILE A 57 -5.59 -25.66 -17.65
CA ILE A 57 -5.67 -26.91 -16.88
C ILE A 57 -7.08 -27.52 -16.93
N LEU A 58 -8.12 -26.67 -16.93
CA LEU A 58 -9.52 -27.13 -17.01
C LEU A 58 -9.94 -27.52 -18.43
N GLU A 59 -9.42 -26.83 -19.45
CA GLU A 59 -9.78 -27.08 -20.85
C GLU A 59 -9.09 -28.32 -21.41
N ARG A 60 -7.84 -28.58 -21.02
CA ARG A 60 -7.15 -29.81 -21.40
C ARG A 60 -7.49 -30.89 -20.40
N ASP A 61 -8.06 -31.99 -20.88
CA ASP A 61 -8.13 -33.22 -20.11
C ASP A 61 -6.69 -33.73 -19.91
N LEU A 62 -6.09 -33.36 -18.77
CA LEU A 62 -4.67 -33.53 -18.44
C LEU A 62 -4.28 -34.99 -18.18
N ASN A 63 -4.94 -35.95 -18.84
CA ASN A 63 -4.49 -37.34 -18.94
C ASN A 63 -3.05 -37.48 -19.49
N ALA A 64 -2.45 -36.38 -19.97
CA ALA A 64 -1.05 -36.29 -20.40
C ALA A 64 -0.05 -35.77 -19.33
N LEU A 65 -0.50 -35.15 -18.22
CA LEU A 65 0.40 -34.80 -17.11
C LEU A 65 0.49 -35.98 -16.15
N GLN A 66 1.52 -36.80 -16.38
CA GLN A 66 1.89 -37.98 -15.61
C GLN A 66 1.68 -37.83 -14.08
N GLY A 67 0.55 -38.33 -13.57
CA GLY A 67 0.42 -38.77 -12.17
C GLY A 67 -0.29 -37.86 -11.16
N LEU A 68 -0.69 -36.63 -11.49
CA LEU A 68 -1.43 -35.76 -10.56
C LEU A 68 -2.92 -35.65 -10.93
N PRO A 69 -3.85 -35.92 -9.99
CA PRO A 69 -5.27 -35.79 -10.27
C PRO A 69 -5.65 -34.32 -10.46
N LEU A 70 -6.45 -34.02 -11.50
CA LEU A 70 -6.93 -32.68 -11.83
C LEU A 70 -7.49 -31.90 -10.61
N PRO A 71 -8.29 -32.51 -9.71
CA PRO A 71 -8.75 -31.84 -8.49
C PRO A 71 -7.63 -31.33 -7.59
N PHE A 72 -6.54 -32.09 -7.46
CA PHE A 72 -5.40 -31.67 -6.66
C PHE A 72 -4.73 -30.43 -7.23
N LEU A 73 -4.54 -30.36 -8.56
CA LEU A 73 -3.93 -29.21 -9.23
C LEU A 73 -4.77 -27.95 -9.07
N VAL A 74 -6.09 -28.03 -9.27
CA VAL A 74 -6.99 -26.87 -9.15
C VAL A 74 -7.01 -26.35 -7.71
N VAL A 75 -7.10 -27.25 -6.72
CA VAL A 75 -7.07 -26.87 -5.30
C VAL A 75 -5.72 -26.26 -4.92
N MET A 76 -4.62 -26.84 -5.37
CA MET A 76 -3.27 -26.31 -5.10
C MET A 76 -3.10 -24.90 -5.67
N ILE A 77 -3.54 -24.65 -6.91
CA ILE A 77 -3.50 -23.32 -7.52
C ILE A 77 -4.40 -22.35 -6.77
N GLY A 78 -5.58 -22.78 -6.33
CA GLY A 78 -6.48 -21.96 -5.51
C GLY A 78 -5.87 -21.57 -4.16
N ILE A 79 -5.23 -22.51 -3.45
CA ILE A 79 -4.51 -22.22 -2.20
C ILE A 79 -3.36 -21.24 -2.46
N LEU A 80 -2.57 -21.47 -3.51
CA LEU A 80 -1.45 -20.60 -3.87
C LEU A 80 -1.94 -19.18 -4.22
N GLY A 81 -3.03 -19.05 -4.98
CA GLY A 81 -3.61 -17.77 -5.37
C GLY A 81 -4.12 -16.99 -4.16
N CYS A 82 -4.69 -17.69 -3.18
CA CYS A 82 -5.07 -17.13 -1.90
C CYS A 82 -3.85 -16.62 -1.12
N LEU A 83 -2.81 -17.45 -0.95
CA LEU A 83 -1.59 -17.08 -0.23
C LEU A 83 -0.87 -15.89 -0.86
N VAL A 84 -0.72 -15.87 -2.19
CA VAL A 84 -0.11 -14.74 -2.91
C VAL A 84 -0.93 -13.48 -2.68
N SER A 85 -2.26 -13.55 -2.84
CA SER A 85 -3.14 -12.39 -2.67
C SER A 85 -3.10 -11.84 -1.24
N LEU A 86 -3.06 -12.71 -0.23
CA LEU A 86 -2.89 -12.30 1.17
C LEU A 86 -1.50 -11.71 1.44
N GLY A 87 -0.44 -12.31 0.90
CA GLY A 87 0.93 -11.80 1.06
C GLY A 87 1.08 -10.37 0.52
N PHE A 88 0.58 -10.11 -0.68
CA PHE A 88 0.52 -8.75 -1.24
C PHE A 88 -0.40 -7.83 -0.43
N GLY A 89 -1.56 -8.33 0.03
CA GLY A 89 -2.47 -7.58 0.88
C GLY A 89 -1.82 -7.10 2.19
N ILE A 90 -1.06 -7.96 2.86
CA ILE A 90 -0.31 -7.63 4.07
C ILE A 90 0.78 -6.58 3.75
N ALA A 91 1.53 -6.77 2.67
CA ALA A 91 2.57 -5.82 2.25
C ALA A 91 2.02 -4.43 1.91
N ILE A 92 0.85 -4.36 1.28
CA ILE A 92 0.15 -3.10 0.98
C ILE A 92 -0.46 -2.50 2.26
N TRP A 93 -0.95 -3.32 3.18
CA TRP A 93 -1.47 -2.86 4.46
C TRP A 93 -0.39 -2.13 5.27
N PHE A 94 0.80 -2.72 5.42
CA PHE A 94 1.92 -2.08 6.11
C PHE A 94 2.43 -0.85 5.35
N GLY A 95 2.49 -0.88 4.02
CA GLY A 95 2.87 0.28 3.21
C GLY A 95 1.91 1.47 3.40
N THR A 96 0.60 1.21 3.41
CA THR A 96 -0.41 2.26 3.66
C THR A 96 -0.37 2.78 5.10
N PHE A 97 -0.04 1.94 6.09
CA PHE A 97 0.17 2.37 7.47
C PHE A 97 1.41 3.27 7.58
N TYR A 98 2.51 2.88 6.92
CA TYR A 98 3.72 3.70 6.84
C TYR A 98 3.44 5.07 6.23
N LEU A 99 2.69 5.14 5.12
CA LEU A 99 2.31 6.40 4.47
C LEU A 99 1.52 7.32 5.39
N GLN A 100 0.59 6.78 6.19
CA GLN A 100 -0.19 7.56 7.15
C GLN A 100 0.70 8.17 8.24
N ASN A 101 1.61 7.38 8.80
CA ASN A 101 2.56 7.86 9.82
C ASN A 101 3.51 8.91 9.23
N ARG A 102 3.99 8.71 8.00
CA ARG A 102 4.87 9.66 7.32
C ARG A 102 4.17 10.98 7.02
N LYS A 103 2.91 10.93 6.60
CA LYS A 103 2.08 12.12 6.40
C LYS A 103 1.92 12.92 7.70
N GLN A 104 1.74 12.25 8.84
CA GLN A 104 1.67 12.92 10.14
C GLN A 104 3.01 13.55 10.52
N ALA A 105 4.14 12.86 10.29
CA ALA A 105 5.47 13.41 10.54
C ALA A 105 5.77 14.66 9.69
N LEU A 106 5.36 14.66 8.41
CA LEU A 106 5.49 15.82 7.53
C LEU A 106 4.65 17.01 8.01
N LEU A 107 3.42 16.76 8.49
CA LEU A 107 2.59 17.80 9.10
C LEU A 107 3.24 18.38 10.36
N SER A 108 3.84 17.55 11.22
CA SER A 108 4.54 18.07 12.40
C SER A 108 5.77 18.88 12.03
N LEU A 109 6.55 18.48 11.01
CA LEU A 109 7.70 19.25 10.54
C LEU A 109 7.28 20.61 10.00
N GLU A 110 6.18 20.66 9.25
CA GLU A 110 5.63 21.89 8.75
C GLU A 110 5.12 22.82 9.87
N GLU A 111 4.49 22.27 10.92
CA GLU A 111 4.09 23.03 12.11
C GLU A 111 5.30 23.65 12.82
N HIS A 112 6.43 22.94 12.89
CA HIS A 112 7.68 23.50 13.43
C HIS A 112 8.24 24.60 12.51
N MET A 113 8.20 24.42 11.19
CA MET A 113 8.64 25.43 10.23
C MET A 113 7.78 26.71 10.26
N GLN A 114 6.49 26.61 10.61
CA GLN A 114 5.63 27.79 10.79
C GLN A 114 6.14 28.70 11.91
N ALA A 115 6.78 28.16 12.94
CA ALA A 115 7.40 28.96 14.01
C ALA A 115 8.53 29.87 13.47
N PHE A 116 9.11 29.53 12.32
CA PHE A 116 10.15 30.30 11.63
C PHE A 116 9.59 31.16 10.47
N GLY A 117 8.26 31.30 10.36
CA GLY A 117 7.61 32.13 9.33
C GLY A 117 7.41 31.44 7.98
N ALA A 118 7.62 30.12 7.88
CA ALA A 118 7.33 29.38 6.65
C ALA A 118 5.82 29.30 6.36
N TYR A 119 5.46 29.37 5.08
CA TYR A 119 4.08 29.16 4.63
C TYR A 119 3.71 27.67 4.68
N ARG A 120 2.48 27.37 5.08
CA ARG A 120 1.91 26.02 5.09
C ARG A 120 1.69 25.52 3.65
N LEU A 121 2.48 24.55 3.22
CA LEU A 121 2.44 23.83 1.95
C LEU A 121 1.43 22.66 1.96
N LEU A 122 1.40 21.86 3.04
CA LEU A 122 0.49 20.74 3.26
C LEU A 122 -0.78 21.26 3.95
N ARG A 123 -1.72 21.81 3.18
CA ARG A 123 -3.07 22.12 3.68
C ARG A 123 -3.67 20.86 4.35
N PRO A 124 -4.28 21.03 5.53
CA PRO A 124 -5.70 21.34 5.50
C PRO A 124 -6.08 22.47 6.47
N ARG A 125 -6.99 23.34 6.02
CA ARG A 125 -7.78 24.21 6.91
C ARG A 125 -8.68 23.31 7.76
N ILE A 126 -8.18 22.79 8.89
CA ILE A 126 -8.96 22.02 9.88
C ILE A 126 -9.42 22.92 11.05
N GLU A 127 -9.55 24.22 10.85
CA GLU A 127 -10.09 25.08 11.93
C GLU A 127 -11.62 25.06 12.01
N THR A 128 -12.33 24.41 11.07
CA THR A 128 -13.82 24.47 11.02
C THR A 128 -14.49 23.18 10.52
N ILE A 129 -14.02 21.99 10.91
CA ILE A 129 -14.86 20.78 10.78
C ILE A 129 -15.01 20.13 12.15
N THR A 130 -15.92 20.72 12.92
CA THR A 130 -16.67 20.07 13.98
C THR A 130 -17.16 18.69 13.53
N ARG A 131 -16.93 17.67 14.36
CA ARG A 131 -17.66 16.39 14.45
C ARG A 131 -17.76 15.50 13.19
N HIS A 132 -17.30 14.26 13.40
CA HIS A 132 -17.81 13.03 12.77
C HIS A 132 -17.71 12.87 11.24
N SER A 133 -16.59 12.32 10.76
CA SER A 133 -16.63 10.96 10.17
C SER A 133 -15.22 10.39 10.04
N ARG A 134 -15.03 9.10 10.36
CA ARG A 134 -13.78 8.37 10.05
C ARG A 134 -13.52 8.28 8.54
N PHE A 135 -14.55 8.51 7.73
CA PHE A 135 -14.53 8.49 6.28
C PHE A 135 -13.79 9.66 5.65
N GLN A 136 -13.77 10.83 6.29
CA GLN A 136 -13.15 12.03 5.71
C GLN A 136 -11.62 12.09 5.88
N ARG A 137 -11.03 11.16 6.67
CA ARG A 137 -9.59 11.12 6.98
C ARG A 137 -8.79 10.17 6.09
N GLN A 138 -9.45 9.28 5.36
CA GLN A 138 -8.78 8.26 4.55
C GLN A 138 -9.10 8.47 3.08
N SER A 139 -8.07 8.54 2.24
CA SER A 139 -8.26 8.61 0.79
C SER A 139 -9.03 7.35 0.31
N PRO A 140 -10.06 7.49 -0.54
CA PRO A 140 -10.73 6.34 -1.17
C PRO A 140 -9.75 5.35 -1.80
N THR A 141 -8.59 5.83 -2.24
CA THR A 141 -7.48 5.03 -2.78
C THR A 141 -6.98 3.93 -1.85
N VAL A 142 -6.96 4.18 -0.54
CA VAL A 142 -6.49 3.19 0.46
C VAL A 142 -7.45 2.00 0.53
N TRP A 143 -8.74 2.24 0.31
CA TRP A 143 -9.75 1.18 0.26
C TRP A 143 -9.55 0.27 -0.93
N VAL A 144 -9.21 0.84 -2.10
CA VAL A 144 -8.90 0.04 -3.31
C VAL A 144 -7.64 -0.79 -3.08
N LEU A 145 -6.57 -0.17 -2.59
CA LEU A 145 -5.30 -0.83 -2.31
C LEU A 145 -5.44 -2.02 -1.33
N ARG A 146 -6.28 -1.88 -0.31
CA ARG A 146 -6.50 -2.93 0.71
C ARG A 146 -7.58 -3.93 0.33
N GLY A 147 -8.63 -3.49 -0.34
CA GLY A 147 -9.80 -4.31 -0.67
C GLY A 147 -9.54 -5.28 -1.81
N LEU A 148 -8.78 -4.86 -2.83
CA LEU A 148 -8.54 -5.67 -4.02
C LEU A 148 -7.79 -6.99 -3.71
N PRO A 149 -6.72 -7.00 -2.90
CA PRO A 149 -6.08 -8.25 -2.49
C PRO A 149 -7.00 -9.20 -1.72
N ILE A 150 -7.89 -8.67 -0.87
CA ILE A 150 -8.86 -9.48 -0.11
C ILE A 150 -9.90 -10.09 -1.06
N LEU A 151 -10.37 -9.31 -2.03
CA LEU A 151 -11.30 -9.78 -3.06
C LEU A 151 -10.70 -10.92 -3.89
N LEU A 152 -9.45 -10.76 -4.34
CA LEU A 152 -8.75 -11.80 -5.10
C LEU A 152 -8.50 -13.06 -4.26
N ALA A 153 -8.08 -12.90 -3.00
CA ALA A 153 -7.92 -14.03 -2.08
C ALA A 153 -9.25 -14.79 -1.88
N SER A 154 -10.36 -14.06 -1.76
CA SER A 154 -11.70 -14.63 -1.61
C SER A 154 -12.12 -15.39 -2.87
N LEU A 155 -11.83 -14.84 -4.05
CA LEU A 155 -12.11 -15.50 -5.33
C LEU A 155 -11.35 -16.82 -5.47
N TRP A 156 -10.07 -16.85 -5.12
CA TRP A 156 -9.28 -18.08 -5.14
C TRP A 156 -9.75 -19.11 -4.11
N LEU A 157 -10.18 -18.66 -2.93
CA LEU A 157 -10.79 -19.52 -1.93
C LEU A 157 -12.08 -20.15 -2.44
N ILE A 158 -12.93 -19.36 -3.12
CA ILE A 158 -14.17 -19.86 -3.75
C ILE A 158 -13.84 -20.90 -4.82
N VAL A 159 -12.81 -20.68 -5.65
CA VAL A 159 -12.38 -21.67 -6.65
C VAL A 159 -11.92 -22.96 -5.97
N ALA A 160 -11.08 -22.89 -4.94
CA ALA A 160 -10.57 -24.07 -4.23
C ALA A 160 -11.71 -24.86 -3.56
N VAL A 161 -12.56 -24.17 -2.79
CA VAL A 161 -13.67 -24.80 -2.05
C VAL A 161 -14.77 -25.29 -3.00
N GLY A 162 -15.13 -24.47 -3.99
CA GLY A 162 -16.14 -24.83 -4.98
C GLY A 162 -15.75 -26.06 -5.79
N TYR A 163 -14.47 -26.18 -6.17
CA TYR A 163 -14.01 -27.37 -6.88
C TYR A 163 -14.04 -28.63 -6.00
N VAL A 164 -13.70 -28.52 -4.72
CA VAL A 164 -13.82 -29.64 -3.77
C VAL A 164 -15.28 -30.07 -3.61
N LEU A 165 -16.20 -29.13 -3.45
CA LEU A 165 -17.63 -29.42 -3.22
C LEU A 165 -18.34 -30.00 -4.45
N VAL A 166 -17.92 -29.63 -5.66
CA VAL A 166 -18.49 -30.13 -6.92
C VAL A 166 -17.82 -31.43 -7.38
N GLY A 167 -16.56 -31.64 -7.00
CA GLY A 167 -15.77 -32.83 -7.35
C GLY A 167 -15.95 -34.03 -6.42
N THR A 168 -16.65 -33.88 -5.29
CA THR A 168 -17.15 -34.98 -4.42
C THR A 168 -18.56 -35.38 -4.83
#